data_AF-A0A954RT72-F1
#
_entry.id   AF-A0A954RT72-F1
#
_cell.length_a   1.000
_cell.length_b   1.000
_cell.length_c   1.000
_cell.angle_alpha   90.00
_cell.angle_beta   90.00
_cell.angle_gamma   90.00
#
_symmetry.space_group_name_H-M   'P 1'
#
loop_
_entity.id
_entity.type
_entity.pdbx_description
1 polymer ?
#
loop_
_entity_poly.entity_id
_entity_poly.type
_entity_poly.pdbx_seq_one_letter_code
_entity_poly.pdbx_strand_id
1 'polypeptide(L)' 'MPSRMKTADPILHVRHNGLSIDFLMSDLDLGPYSDDNTIRKVVAEYLKTPYSSLKNHKIDRHPNGNLTLRPHAVFG' A
#
# COMPACT_ATOMS: atom_id res chain seq x y z
N MET A 1 -19.82 -25.47 -5.72
CA MET A 1 -18.76 -24.45 -5.55
C MET A 1 -18.95 -23.34 -6.57
N PRO A 2 -19.72 -22.25 -6.30
CA PRO A 2 -19.87 -21.20 -7.29
C PRO A 2 -18.90 -20.02 -7.03
N SER A 3 -18.16 -19.68 -8.08
CA SER A 3 -17.73 -18.34 -8.46
C SER A 3 -16.95 -17.51 -7.43
N ARG A 4 -15.62 -17.62 -7.48
CA ARG A 4 -14.72 -16.59 -6.94
C ARG A 4 -15.02 -15.31 -7.73
N MET A 5 -15.78 -14.39 -7.14
CA MET A 5 -16.03 -13.06 -7.69
C MET A 5 -14.71 -12.52 -8.23
N LYS A 6 -14.70 -12.06 -9.48
CA LYS A 6 -13.64 -11.18 -9.99
C LYS A 6 -13.77 -9.85 -9.26
N THR A 7 -13.42 -9.82 -7.98
CA THR A 7 -13.07 -8.57 -7.32
C THR A 7 -11.82 -8.13 -8.05
N ALA A 8 -11.89 -6.99 -8.75
CA ALA A 8 -10.70 -6.42 -9.36
C ALA A 8 -9.56 -6.43 -8.33
N ASP A 9 -8.38 -6.93 -8.70
CA ASP A 9 -7.26 -7.00 -7.77
C ASP A 9 -7.05 -5.60 -7.19
N PRO A 10 -7.13 -5.44 -5.86
CA PRO A 10 -7.03 -4.11 -5.26
C PRO A 10 -5.63 -3.55 -5.49
N ILE A 11 -5.57 -2.24 -5.69
CA ILE A 11 -4.33 -1.53 -6.00
C ILE A 11 -3.85 -0.79 -4.75
N LEU A 12 -2.55 -0.88 -4.50
CA LEU A 12 -1.82 -0.07 -3.54
C LEU A 12 -1.16 1.10 -4.28
N HIS A 13 -1.72 2.29 -4.12
CA HIS A 13 -1.15 3.54 -4.61
C HIS A 13 -0.11 4.06 -3.62
N VAL A 14 1.17 4.04 -4.00
CA VAL A 14 2.28 4.53 -3.18
C VAL A 14 2.78 5.85 -3.72
N ARG A 15 2.71 6.89 -2.90
CA ARG A 15 3.36 8.17 -3.16
C ARG A 15 4.60 8.29 -2.28
N HIS A 16 5.78 8.41 -2.87
CA HIS A 16 7.05 8.52 -2.16
C HIS A 16 8.04 9.38 -2.94
N ASN A 17 8.68 10.37 -2.28
CA ASN A 17 9.68 11.27 -2.90
C ASN A 17 9.22 11.96 -4.21
N GLY A 18 7.94 12.30 -4.31
CA GLY A 18 7.38 12.90 -5.52
C GLY A 18 7.04 11.91 -6.64
N LEU A 19 7.30 10.62 -6.45
CA LEU A 19 6.88 9.54 -7.34
C LEU A 19 5.55 8.97 -6.87
N SER A 20 4.66 8.66 -7.81
CA SER A 20 3.45 7.87 -7.58
C SER A 20 3.60 6.55 -8.32
N ILE A 21 3.47 5.45 -7.59
CA ILE A 21 3.66 4.09 -8.11
C ILE A 21 2.46 3.26 -7.66
N ASP A 22 1.83 2.59 -8.61
CA ASP A 22 0.71 1.69 -8.37
C ASP A 22 1.21 0.24 -8.35
N PHE A 23 0.88 -0.48 -7.28
CA PHE A 23 1.16 -1.91 -7.14
C PHE A 23 -0.13 -2.70 -7.04
N LEU A 24 -0.19 -3.86 -7.68
CA LEU A 24 -1.24 -4.82 -7.39
C LEU A 24 -0.97 -5.41 -6.01
N MET A 25 -1.99 -5.43 -5.14
CA MET A 25 -1.82 -6.01 -3.81
C MET A 25 -1.44 -7.49 -3.86
N SER A 26 -1.92 -8.20 -4.89
CA SER A 26 -1.56 -9.60 -5.17
C SER A 26 -0.09 -9.81 -5.51
N ASP A 27 0.59 -8.83 -6.13
CA ASP A 27 2.04 -8.90 -6.40
C ASP A 27 2.88 -8.71 -5.14
N LEU A 28 2.31 -8.02 -4.14
CA LEU A 28 2.94 -7.75 -2.85
C LEU A 28 2.51 -8.77 -1.77
N ASP A 29 1.69 -9.76 -2.12
CA ASP A 29 1.06 -10.69 -1.17
C ASP A 29 0.36 -9.97 -0.01
N LEU A 30 -0.25 -8.81 -0.31
CA LEU A 30 -1.00 -7.99 0.63
C LEU A 30 -2.49 -8.24 0.49
N GLY A 31 -3.19 -8.26 1.62
CA GLY A 31 -4.64 -8.36 1.68
C GLY A 31 -5.27 -7.11 2.32
N PRO A 32 -6.60 -6.93 2.20
CA PRO A 32 -7.31 -5.81 2.82
C PRO A 32 -7.21 -5.79 4.36
N TYR A 33 -6.88 -6.94 4.96
CA TYR A 33 -6.69 -7.12 6.39
C TYR A 33 -5.21 -7.09 6.82
N SER A 34 -4.27 -6.88 5.90
CA SER A 34 -2.85 -6.76 6.25
C SER A 34 -2.63 -5.59 7.21
N ASP A 35 -1.74 -5.79 8.17
CA ASP A 35 -1.37 -4.73 9.12
C ASP A 35 -0.58 -3.62 8.43
N ASP A 36 -0.74 -2.39 8.93
CA ASP A 36 -0.03 -1.22 8.41
C ASP A 36 1.50 -1.37 8.44
N ASN A 37 2.01 -2.03 9.48
CA ASN A 37 3.45 -2.32 9.60
C ASN A 37 3.91 -3.30 8.51
N THR A 38 3.11 -4.32 8.22
CA THR A 38 3.37 -5.30 7.17
C THR A 38 3.35 -4.63 5.81
N ILE A 39 2.33 -3.81 5.53
CA ILE A 39 2.23 -3.02 4.29
C ILE A 39 3.48 -2.15 4.12
N ARG A 40 3.86 -1.38 5.14
CA ARG A 40 5.07 -0.53 5.07
C ARG A 40 6.35 -1.35 4.86
N LYS A 41 6.48 -2.51 5.51
CA LYS A 41 7.65 -3.38 5.36
C LYS A 41 7.78 -3.90 3.93
N VAL A 42 6.70 -4.46 3.39
CA VAL A 42 6.66 -5.00 2.02
C VAL A 42 6.92 -3.91 0.99
N VAL A 43 6.29 -2.73 1.14
CA VAL A 43 6.54 -1.58 0.25
C VAL A 43 7.99 -1.10 0.36
N ALA A 44 8.57 -1.07 1.56
CA ALA A 44 9.96 -0.67 1.76
C ALA A 44 10.94 -1.64 1.05
N GLU A 45 10.70 -2.95 1.20
CA GLU A 45 11.47 -4.00 0.53
C GLU A 45 11.36 -3.90 -0.99
N TYR A 46 10.15 -3.70 -1.51
CA TYR A 46 9.90 -3.59 -2.95
C TYR A 46 10.55 -2.33 -3.55
N LEU A 47 10.43 -1.18 -2.87
CA LEU A 47 11.05 0.07 -3.27
C LEU A 47 12.56 0.13 -2.98
N LYS A 48 13.13 -0.91 -2.35
CA LYS A 48 14.52 -0.94 -1.87
C LYS A 48 14.88 0.30 -1.04
N THR A 49 13.94 0.78 -0.23
CA THR A 49 14.08 1.95 0.63
C THR A 49 14.08 1.51 2.10
N PRO A 50 14.73 2.24 3.01
CA PRO A 50 14.66 1.93 4.43
C PRO A 50 13.22 2.02 4.96
N TYR A 51 12.79 1.06 5.80
CA TYR A 51 11.49 1.12 6.47
C TYR A 51 11.25 2.44 7.23
N SER A 52 12.32 3.05 7.75
CA SER A 52 12.27 4.36 8.41
C SER A 52 11.79 5.49 7.50
N SER A 53 12.00 5.39 6.18
CA SER A 53 11.49 6.38 5.22
C SER A 53 9.96 6.35 5.14
N LEU A 54 9.36 5.17 5.37
CA LEU A 54 7.92 4.95 5.34
C LEU A 54 7.24 5.09 6.71
N LYS A 55 7.99 5.27 7.81
CA LYS A 55 7.42 5.46 9.16
C LYS A 55 6.43 6.62 9.23
N ASN A 56 6.75 7.73 8.55
CA ASN A 56 5.91 8.92 8.51
C ASN A 56 4.85 8.86 7.40
N HIS A 57 4.65 7.72 6.74
CA HIS A 57 3.60 7.57 5.73
C HIS A 57 2.31 7.10 6.36
N LYS A 58 1.21 7.72 5.95
CA LYS A 58 -0.14 7.31 6.30
C LYS A 58 -0.66 6.31 5.28
N ILE A 59 -1.33 5.26 5.77
CA ILE A 59 -2.05 4.29 4.96
C ILE A 59 -3.53 4.65 5.07
N ASP A 60 -4.13 5.06 3.95
CA ASP A 60 -5.57 5.26 3.82
C ASP A 60 -6.15 4.02 3.13
N ARG A 61 -7.12 3.36 3.79
CA ARG A 61 -7.81 2.18 3.26
C ARG A 61 -9.15 2.60 2.66
N HIS A 62 -9.40 2.22 1.42
CA HIS A 62 -10.62 2.59 0.70
C HIS A 62 -11.66 1.45 0.75
N PRO A 63 -12.97 1.77 0.76
CA PRO A 63 -14.03 0.76 0.81
C PRO A 63 -14.09 -0.13 -0.44
N ASN A 64 -13.44 0.26 -1.53
CA ASN A 64 -13.28 -0.56 -2.74
C ASN A 64 -12.14 -1.60 -2.63
N GLY A 65 -11.42 -1.65 -1.50
CA GLY A 65 -10.28 -2.54 -1.28
C GLY A 65 -8.92 -1.94 -1.63
N ASN A 66 -8.88 -0.79 -2.31
CA ASN A 66 -7.62 -0.12 -2.63
C ASN A 66 -6.95 0.45 -1.37
N LEU A 67 -5.64 0.55 -1.43
CA LEU A 67 -4.82 1.15 -0.40
C LEU A 67 -4.09 2.37 -0.96
N THR A 68 -3.91 3.40 -0.15
CA THR A 68 -3.07 4.55 -0.50
C THR A 68 -2.04 4.76 0.58
N LEU A 69 -0.77 4.61 0.24
CA LEU A 69 0.35 4.95 1.09
C LEU A 69 0.90 6.31 0.64
N ARG A 70 0.76 7.32 1.48
CA ARG A 70 1.24 8.68 1.18
C ARG A 70 2.04 9.24 2.34
N PRO A 71 3.02 10.12 2.11
CA PRO A 71 3.68 10.84 3.18
C PRO A 71 2.64 11.61 3.99
N HIS A 72 2.71 11.48 5.32
CA HIS A 72 2.01 12.41 6.19
C HIS A 72 2.66 13.78 5.97
N ALA A 73 1.92 14.70 5.35
CA ALA A 73 2.38 16.07 5.21
C ALA A 73 2.47 16.67 6.61
N VAL A 74 3.68 16.78 7.14
CA VAL A 74 3.95 17.60 8.32
C VAL A 74 3.99 19.03 7.78
N PHE A 75 2.83 19.68 7.70
CA PHE A 75 2.80 21.13 7.58
C PHE A 75 3.37 21.68 8.88
N GLY A 76 4.58 22.23 8.80
CA GLY A 76 5.15 23.12 9.81
C GLY A 76 4.71 24.55 9.53
#